data_AF-A0A2S8RRH1-F1
#
_entry.id   AF-A0A2S8RRH1-F1
#
_cell.length_a   1.000
_cell.length_b   1.000
_cell.length_c   1.000
_cell.angle_alpha   90.00
_cell.angle_beta   90.00
_cell.angle_gamma   90.00
#
_symmetry.space_group_name_H-M   'P 1'
#
loop_
_entity.id
_entity.type
_entity.pdbx_description
1 polymer ?
#
loop_
_entity_poly.entity_id
_entity_poly.type
_entity_poly.pdbx_seq_one_letter_code
_entity_poly.pdbx_strand_id
1 'polypeptide(L)'
;MRLPPFDPPTLAELRAWWRTRDEHAVQRLILEIQRQRLTLLELRLLIDSGVQQARAADRTLVERGEPLMTLRIRIAQEVLRVGDIDDTRRTNRAAQEKVAVHTEGQMEYAREGRLRRQRRNI
;
A
#
# COMPACT_ATOMS: atom_id res chain seq x y z
N MET A 1 17.40 -23.85 -12.44
CA MET A 1 17.13 -24.56 -11.16
C MET A 1 15.63 -24.59 -10.92
N ARG A 2 15.08 -25.72 -10.50
CA ARG A 2 13.71 -25.81 -9.98
C ARG A 2 13.81 -25.60 -8.47
N LEU A 3 13.29 -24.50 -7.95
CA LEU A 3 13.27 -24.27 -6.51
C LEU A 3 12.32 -25.30 -5.87
N PRO A 4 12.67 -25.88 -4.72
CA PRO A 4 11.74 -26.71 -3.97
C PRO A 4 10.51 -25.88 -3.56
N PRO A 5 9.38 -26.53 -3.22
CA PRO A 5 8.29 -25.86 -2.53
C PRO A 5 8.85 -25.07 -1.33
N PHE A 6 8.50 -23.80 -1.25
CA PHE A 6 9.00 -22.89 -0.23
C PHE A 6 7.82 -22.16 0.40
N ASP A 7 7.59 -22.43 1.67
CA ASP A 7 6.66 -21.68 2.49
C ASP A 7 7.36 -20.44 3.05
N PRO A 8 6.84 -19.23 2.77
CA PRO A 8 7.46 -18.01 3.27
C PRO A 8 7.29 -17.94 4.80
N PRO A 9 8.30 -17.42 5.52
CA PRO A 9 8.22 -17.29 6.98
C PRO A 9 7.09 -16.35 7.37
N THR A 10 6.26 -16.71 8.34
CA THR A 10 5.16 -15.87 8.83
C THR A 10 5.68 -14.60 9.50
N LEU A 11 4.81 -13.58 9.64
CA LEU A 11 5.17 -12.36 10.37
C LEU A 11 5.51 -12.66 11.85
N ALA A 12 4.82 -13.63 12.45
CA ALA A 12 5.08 -14.07 13.83
C ALA A 12 6.49 -14.69 13.96
N GLU A 13 6.87 -15.56 13.03
CA GLU A 13 8.22 -16.16 12.99
C GLU A 13 9.29 -15.09 12.80
N LEU A 14 9.09 -14.16 11.85
CA LEU A 14 10.03 -13.07 11.61
C LEU A 14 10.21 -12.19 12.86
N ARG A 15 9.13 -11.92 13.60
CA ARG A 15 9.18 -11.18 14.89
C ARG A 15 9.84 -12.00 16.00
N ALA A 16 9.68 -13.31 16.02
CA ALA A 16 10.35 -14.19 16.98
C ALA A 16 11.86 -14.24 16.71
N TRP A 17 12.26 -14.40 15.45
CA TRP A 17 13.67 -14.41 15.06
C TRP A 17 14.33 -13.07 15.30
N TRP A 18 13.67 -11.96 14.99
CA TRP A 18 14.20 -10.62 15.30
C TRP A 18 14.59 -10.44 16.78
N ARG A 19 13.84 -11.06 17.70
CA ARG A 19 14.12 -10.96 19.15
C ARG A 19 15.15 -11.96 19.66
N THR A 20 15.31 -13.09 18.98
CA THR A 20 16.11 -14.22 19.47
C THR A 20 17.42 -14.42 18.71
N ARG A 21 17.57 -13.80 17.53
CA ARG A 21 18.74 -13.91 16.64
C ARG A 21 19.53 -12.61 16.66
N ASP A 22 20.79 -12.70 17.02
CA ASP A 22 21.75 -11.59 17.06
C ASP A 22 22.60 -11.49 15.80
N GLU A 23 22.52 -12.47 14.89
CA GLU A 23 23.29 -12.46 13.67
C GLU A 23 22.81 -11.33 12.75
N HIS A 24 23.66 -10.31 12.55
CA HIS A 24 23.34 -9.14 11.74
C HIS A 24 22.85 -9.49 10.32
N ALA A 25 23.39 -10.55 9.72
CA ALA A 25 22.96 -11.05 8.42
C ALA A 25 21.48 -11.50 8.43
N VAL A 26 21.05 -12.18 9.48
CA VAL A 26 19.66 -12.65 9.66
C VAL A 26 18.73 -11.46 9.85
N GLN A 27 19.11 -10.52 10.71
CA GLN A 27 18.34 -9.29 10.93
C GLN A 27 18.14 -8.48 9.64
N ARG A 28 19.21 -8.33 8.84
CA ARG A 28 19.12 -7.65 7.54
C ARG A 28 18.18 -8.36 6.57
N LEU A 29 18.23 -9.70 6.51
CA LEU A 29 17.31 -10.49 5.68
C LEU A 29 15.85 -10.36 6.13
N ILE A 30 15.59 -10.33 7.45
CA ILE A 30 14.25 -10.09 7.98
C ILE A 30 13.71 -8.74 7.52
N LEU A 31 14.52 -7.68 7.60
CA LEU A 31 14.12 -6.34 7.13
C LEU A 31 13.86 -6.30 5.62
N GLU A 32 14.69 -6.97 4.83
CA GLU A 32 14.50 -7.08 3.38
C GLU A 32 13.18 -7.81 3.05
N ILE A 33 12.88 -8.92 3.73
CA ILE A 33 11.60 -9.62 3.58
C ILE A 33 10.42 -8.71 3.91
N GLN A 34 10.49 -7.94 5.00
CA GLN A 34 9.43 -6.99 5.36
C GLN A 34 9.29 -5.86 4.33
N ARG A 35 10.41 -5.35 3.81
CA ARG A 35 10.41 -4.34 2.74
C ARG A 35 9.70 -4.86 1.49
N GLN A 36 10.02 -6.08 1.06
CA GLN A 36 9.41 -6.71 -0.11
C GLN A 36 7.91 -6.95 0.08
N ARG A 37 7.46 -7.33 1.29
CA ARG A 37 6.02 -7.46 1.60
C ARG A 37 5.28 -6.14 1.50
N LEU A 38 5.87 -5.06 2.00
CA LEU A 38 5.29 -3.72 1.87
C LEU A 38 5.21 -3.29 0.41
N THR A 39 6.25 -3.53 -0.38
CA THR A 39 6.24 -3.28 -1.83
C THR A 39 5.17 -4.11 -2.53
N LEU A 40 4.93 -5.35 -2.11
CA LEU A 40 3.85 -6.16 -2.68
C LEU A 40 2.45 -5.54 -2.42
N LEU A 41 2.23 -4.96 -1.23
CA LEU A 41 1.00 -4.19 -0.96
C LEU A 41 0.91 -2.92 -1.81
N GLU A 42 2.02 -2.22 -2.04
CA GLU A 42 2.07 -1.06 -2.96
C GLU A 42 1.66 -1.47 -4.38
N LEU A 43 2.27 -2.54 -4.90
CA LEU A 43 1.95 -3.07 -6.22
C LEU A 43 0.49 -3.48 -6.33
N ARG A 44 -0.08 -4.10 -5.29
CA ARG A 44 -1.50 -4.45 -5.24
C ARG A 44 -2.41 -3.22 -5.40
N LEU A 45 -2.12 -2.15 -4.66
CA LEU A 45 -2.91 -0.92 -4.74
C LEU A 45 -2.79 -0.25 -6.12
N LEU A 46 -1.58 -0.23 -6.68
CA LEU A 46 -1.33 0.32 -8.01
C LEU A 46 -2.08 -0.45 -9.09
N ILE A 47 -2.04 -1.79 -9.08
CA ILE A 47 -2.75 -2.60 -10.07
C ILE A 47 -4.27 -2.51 -9.89
N ASP A 48 -4.78 -2.46 -8.66
CA ASP A 48 -6.21 -2.27 -8.41
C ASP A 48 -6.70 -0.93 -8.99
N SER A 49 -5.94 0.15 -8.77
CA SER A 49 -6.23 1.47 -9.37
C SER A 49 -6.12 1.44 -10.90
N GLY A 50 -5.06 0.83 -11.44
CA GLY A 50 -4.88 0.70 -12.89
C GLY A 50 -6.00 -0.09 -13.57
N VAL A 51 -6.49 -1.16 -12.93
CA VAL A 51 -7.63 -1.95 -13.41
C VAL A 51 -8.93 -1.14 -13.36
N GLN A 52 -9.13 -0.31 -12.33
CA GLN A 52 -10.29 0.60 -12.28
C GLN A 52 -10.26 1.61 -13.42
N GLN A 53 -9.11 2.23 -13.67
CA GLN A 53 -8.91 3.18 -14.77
C GLN A 53 -9.09 2.52 -16.14
N ALA A 54 -8.48 1.35 -16.35
CA ALA A 54 -8.63 0.59 -17.58
C ALA A 54 -10.10 0.22 -17.82
N ARG A 55 -10.81 -0.28 -16.80
CA ARG A 55 -12.24 -0.61 -16.89
C ARG A 55 -13.13 0.59 -17.25
N ALA A 56 -12.75 1.79 -16.81
CA ALA A 56 -13.46 3.02 -17.14
C ALA A 56 -13.21 3.49 -18.58
N ALA A 57 -12.00 3.24 -19.11
CA ALA A 57 -11.62 3.59 -20.48
C ALA A 57 -12.11 2.56 -21.51
N ASP A 58 -11.84 1.28 -21.27
CA ASP A 58 -12.22 0.15 -22.12
C ASP A 58 -12.31 -1.14 -21.28
N ARG A 59 -13.49 -1.75 -21.25
CA ARG A 59 -13.74 -2.97 -20.48
C ARG A 59 -13.01 -4.20 -21.03
N THR A 60 -12.71 -4.23 -22.33
CA THR A 60 -12.06 -5.37 -22.97
C THR A 60 -10.65 -5.60 -22.40
N LEU A 61 -9.95 -4.54 -22.00
CA LEU A 61 -8.60 -4.58 -21.40
C LEU A 61 -8.51 -5.28 -20.04
N VAL A 62 -9.65 -5.54 -19.40
CA VAL A 62 -9.74 -6.14 -18.06
C VAL A 62 -10.60 -7.40 -18.04
N GLU A 63 -10.84 -8.00 -19.20
CA GLU A 63 -11.50 -9.29 -19.31
C GLU A 63 -10.65 -10.43 -18.73
N ARG A 64 -11.29 -11.59 -18.53
CA ARG A 64 -10.61 -12.75 -17.97
C ARG A 64 -9.60 -13.29 -18.97
N GLY A 65 -8.34 -13.41 -18.57
CA GLY A 65 -7.24 -13.83 -19.44
C GLY A 65 -6.37 -12.68 -19.91
N GLU A 66 -6.87 -11.44 -19.84
CA GLU A 66 -6.08 -10.28 -20.20
C GLU A 66 -4.88 -10.09 -19.24
N PRO A 67 -3.76 -9.51 -19.74
CA PRO A 67 -2.55 -9.34 -18.94
C PRO A 67 -2.78 -8.56 -17.64
N LEU A 68 -3.60 -7.50 -17.65
CA LEU A 68 -3.89 -6.71 -16.46
C LEU A 68 -4.66 -7.50 -15.40
N MET A 69 -5.66 -8.28 -15.83
CA MET A 69 -6.42 -9.12 -14.92
C MET A 69 -5.57 -10.27 -14.37
N THR A 70 -4.73 -10.87 -15.22
CA THR A 70 -3.78 -11.92 -14.84
C THR A 70 -2.76 -11.40 -13.82
N LEU A 71 -2.20 -10.21 -14.05
CA LEU A 71 -1.27 -9.56 -13.12
C LEU A 71 -1.94 -9.28 -11.78
N ARG A 72 -3.17 -8.73 -11.78
CA ARG A 72 -3.95 -8.47 -10.57
C ARG A 72 -4.17 -9.74 -9.75
N ILE A 73 -4.56 -10.83 -10.42
CA ILE A 73 -4.76 -12.15 -9.78
C ILE A 73 -3.44 -12.65 -9.20
N ARG A 74 -2.34 -12.56 -9.95
CA ARG A 74 -1.04 -13.04 -9.50
C ARG A 74 -0.54 -12.29 -8.26
N ILE A 75 -0.68 -10.96 -8.24
CA ILE A 75 -0.32 -10.16 -7.06
C ILE A 75 -1.20 -10.53 -5.87
N ALA A 76 -2.51 -10.70 -6.06
CA ALA A 76 -3.42 -11.11 -4.98
C ALA A 76 -3.04 -12.49 -4.41
N GLN A 77 -2.67 -13.45 -5.26
CA GLN A 77 -2.17 -14.76 -4.84
C GLN A 77 -0.88 -14.65 -4.02
N GLU A 78 0.07 -13.81 -4.44
CA GLU A 78 1.30 -13.60 -3.68
C GLU A 78 1.04 -12.93 -2.33
N VAL A 79 0.11 -11.97 -2.25
CA VAL A 79 -0.30 -11.35 -0.98
C VAL A 79 -0.90 -12.40 -0.05
N LEU A 80 -1.75 -13.29 -0.56
CA LEU A 80 -2.28 -14.41 0.22
C LEU A 80 -1.17 -15.38 0.66
N ARG A 81 -0.22 -15.68 -0.23
CA ARG A 81 0.89 -16.62 0.04
C ARG A 81 1.80 -16.13 1.17
N VAL A 82 2.11 -14.83 1.24
CA VAL A 82 2.98 -14.27 2.28
C VAL A 82 2.27 -14.08 3.63
N GLY A 83 0.94 -14.17 3.65
CA GLY A 83 0.11 -14.02 4.84
C GLY A 83 0.12 -12.60 5.38
N ASP A 84 0.15 -12.48 6.72
CA ASP A 84 0.11 -11.18 7.39
C ASP A 84 1.30 -10.28 7.02
N ILE A 85 0.99 -9.02 6.75
CA ILE A 85 1.96 -7.97 6.42
C ILE A 85 1.75 -6.82 7.41
N ASP A 86 2.82 -6.39 8.07
CA ASP A 86 2.79 -5.26 8.98
C ASP A 86 2.87 -3.94 8.21
N ASP A 87 1.73 -3.34 7.90
CA ASP A 87 1.63 -2.06 7.20
C ASP A 87 1.35 -0.87 8.13
N THR A 88 1.44 -1.07 9.45
CA THR A 88 1.07 -0.09 10.48
C THR A 88 1.67 1.29 10.24
N ARG A 89 2.96 1.35 9.89
CA ARG A 89 3.65 2.62 9.57
C ARG A 89 3.05 3.34 8.37
N ARG A 90 2.70 2.59 7.32
CA ARG A 90 2.13 3.15 6.09
C ARG A 90 0.72 3.68 6.33
N THR A 91 -0.08 2.93 7.08
CA THR A 91 -1.43 3.32 7.49
C THR A 91 -1.42 4.59 8.33
N ASN A 92 -0.50 4.69 9.29
CA ASN A 92 -0.33 5.90 10.11
C ASN A 92 0.04 7.13 9.27
N ARG A 93 0.97 6.98 8.33
CA ARG A 93 1.36 8.07 7.43
C ARG A 93 0.21 8.53 6.54
N ALA A 94 -0.52 7.59 5.92
CA ALA A 94 -1.66 7.91 5.08
C ALA A 94 -2.79 8.58 5.88
N ALA A 95 -2.99 8.19 7.14
CA ALA A 95 -3.92 8.86 8.04
C ALA A 95 -3.50 10.30 8.35
N GLN A 96 -2.21 10.53 8.63
CA GLN A 96 -1.67 11.88 8.86
C GLN A 96 -1.82 12.78 7.62
N GLU A 97 -1.53 12.27 6.43
CA GLU A 97 -1.68 13.00 5.17
C GLU A 97 -3.15 13.39 4.91
N LYS A 98 -4.12 12.50 5.18
CA LYS A 98 -5.55 12.82 5.07
C LYS A 98 -5.99 13.92 6.03
N VAL A 99 -5.49 13.89 7.28
CA VAL A 99 -5.78 14.93 8.28
C VAL A 99 -5.20 16.29 7.85
N ALA A 100 -3.99 16.30 7.30
CA ALA A 100 -3.37 17.53 6.80
C ALA A 100 -4.20 18.17 5.67
N VAL A 101 -4.57 17.39 4.65
CA VAL A 101 -5.39 17.88 3.52
C VAL A 101 -6.76 18.40 3.99
N HIS A 102 -7.40 17.72 4.94
CA HIS A 102 -8.67 18.20 5.50
C HIS A 102 -8.51 19.53 6.25
N THR A 103 -7.43 19.68 7.02
CA THR A 103 -7.15 20.90 7.78
C THR A 103 -6.82 22.08 6.85
N GLU A 104 -6.08 21.85 5.77
CA GLU A 104 -5.80 22.86 4.75
C GLU A 104 -7.08 23.37 4.07
N GLY A 105 -7.98 22.47 3.67
CA GLY A 105 -9.27 22.86 3.08
C GLY A 105 -10.15 23.68 4.02
N GLN A 106 -10.14 23.36 5.33
CA GLN A 106 -10.85 24.16 6.34
C GLN A 106 -10.25 25.56 6.50
N MET A 107 -8.91 25.67 6.49
CA MET A 107 -8.22 26.95 6.58
C MET A 107 -8.46 27.82 5.35
N GLU A 108 -8.50 27.23 4.16
CA GLU A 108 -8.79 27.90 2.91
C GLU A 108 -10.23 28.43 2.89
N TYR A 109 -11.20 27.60 3.29
CA TYR A 109 -12.59 28.02 3.42
C TYR A 109 -12.77 29.15 4.45
N ALA A 110 -12.08 29.08 5.59
CA ALA A 110 -12.10 30.13 6.60
C ALA A 110 -11.44 31.43 6.11
N ARG A 111 -10.40 31.34 5.28
CA ARG A 111 -9.75 32.50 4.64
C ARG A 111 -10.67 33.15 3.61
N GLU A 112 -11.32 32.35 2.77
CA GLU A 112 -12.30 32.82 1.79
C GLU A 112 -13.51 33.48 2.46
N GLY A 113 -14.02 32.90 3.55
CA GLY A 113 -15.11 33.46 4.34
C GLY A 113 -14.76 34.82 4.96
N ARG A 114 -13.51 35.01 5.41
CA ARG A 114 -13.02 36.30 5.92
C ARG A 114 -12.95 37.37 4.82
N LEU A 115 -12.44 37.01 3.64
CA LEU A 115 -12.36 37.91 2.49
C LEU A 115 -13.75 38.35 2.00
N ARG A 116 -14.74 37.44 2.00
CA ARG A 116 -16.13 37.76 1.65
C ARG A 116 -16.78 38.74 2.63
N ARG A 117 -16.49 38.62 3.92
CA ARG A 117 -16.99 39.57 4.95
C ARG A 117 -16.34 40.95 4.80
N GLN A 118 -15.06 41.00 4.49
CA GLN A 118 -14.32 42.25 4.30
C GLN A 118 -14.82 43.05 3.07
N ARG A 119 -15.22 42.34 2.01
CA ARG A 119 -15.83 42.95 0.80
C ARG A 119 -17.27 43.45 0.97
N ARG A 120 -17.98 43.07 2.04
CA ARG A 120 -19.35 43.52 2.33
C ARG A 120 -19.41 44.81 3.17
N ASN A 121 -18.28 45.24 3.73
CA ASN A 121 -18.19 46.42 4.60
C ASN A 121 -17.57 47.65 3.89
N ILE A 122 -17.60 47.66 2.55
CA ILE A 122 -17.24 48.79 1.68
C ILE A 122 -18.50 49.10 0.85
#